data_AF-A0A7V8ZPL6-F1
#
_entry.id   AF-A0A7V8ZPL6-F1
#
_cell.length_a   1.000
_cell.length_b   1.000
_cell.length_c   1.000
_cell.angle_alpha   90.00
_cell.angle_beta   90.00
_cell.angle_gamma   90.00
#
_symmetry.space_group_name_H-M   'P 1'
#
loop_
_entity.id
_entity.type
_entity.pdbx_description
1 polymer ?
#
loop_
_entity_poly.entity_id
_entity_poly.type
_entity_poly.pdbx_seq_one_letter_code
_entity_poly.pdbx_strand_id
1 'polypeptide(L)'
;MTVNGRESIWLLTDRRLSFKTRAPKDDARKVMFLETTDGVAILGYAGLGATALGTEPADWMSAVLRGRNLPQEQSLDVLAEAMKKQFPQHMVGMPGDGGPAHNVIVTAFLGNETRLYTIDLVFAPDRKSYHFRYTRHVIDKPTPATPRPPRLGLGGTGALYLIQDKKWKRPLLRLVRAYDRGQVSSCAMADHLASLNSEVHLGISDKSVGPRCTVAWRNRKEGVHKGGGGHRFYTGTTRDANSLPLPTIANGMDVSALAGVMMPHMSKMMEAMQAGDPPKELDKDELNAELARLPDKPDENLR
;
A
#
# COMPACT_ATOMS: atom_id res chain seq x y z
N MET A 1 -4.14 6.99 -4.52
CA MET A 1 -3.44 8.28 -4.75
C MET A 1 -2.15 8.30 -3.94
N THR A 2 -1.06 8.82 -4.50
CA THR A 2 0.15 9.15 -3.74
C THR A 2 0.41 10.66 -3.75
N VAL A 3 1.03 11.16 -2.69
CA VAL A 3 1.61 12.50 -2.65
C VAL A 3 3.03 12.44 -2.13
N ASN A 4 3.95 13.00 -2.92
CA ASN A 4 5.38 12.96 -2.69
C ASN A 4 5.82 14.30 -2.11
N GLY A 5 6.25 14.30 -0.84
CA GLY A 5 6.91 15.39 -0.15
C GLY A 5 8.42 15.41 -0.40
N ARG A 6 9.11 16.35 0.24
CA ARG A 6 10.57 16.31 0.32
C ARG A 6 11.01 15.35 1.43
N GLU A 7 10.33 15.43 2.57
CA GLU A 7 10.67 14.70 3.79
C GLU A 7 9.74 13.50 4.05
N SER A 8 8.62 13.43 3.34
CA SER A 8 7.60 12.40 3.51
C SER A 8 7.03 11.91 2.18
N ILE A 9 6.59 10.65 2.15
CA ILE A 9 5.79 10.07 1.07
C ILE A 9 4.50 9.51 1.65
N TRP A 10 3.40 9.71 0.94
CA TRP A 10 2.06 9.35 1.40
C TRP A 10 1.30 8.58 0.33
N LEU A 11 0.48 7.65 0.77
CA LEU A 11 -0.39 6.84 -0.09
C LEU A 11 -1.78 6.72 0.56
N LEU A 12 -2.81 6.99 -0.23
CA LEU A 12 -4.23 6.86 0.11
C LEU A 12 -4.88 5.85 -0.82
N THR A 13 -5.54 4.85 -0.26
CA THR A 13 -6.40 3.89 -0.99
C THR A 13 -7.73 3.76 -0.27
N ASP A 14 -8.81 3.63 -1.03
CA ASP A 14 -10.04 3.10 -0.46
C ASP A 14 -9.89 1.59 -0.15
N ARG A 15 -10.86 1.00 0.52
CA ARG A 15 -10.84 -0.41 0.94
C ARG A 15 -11.93 -1.25 0.27
N ARG A 16 -12.60 -0.74 -0.77
CA ARG A 16 -13.70 -1.44 -1.44
C ARG A 16 -13.21 -2.52 -2.40
N LEU A 17 -13.78 -3.71 -2.29
CA LEU A 17 -13.78 -4.75 -3.31
C LEU A 17 -15.20 -4.85 -3.87
N SER A 18 -15.32 -4.68 -5.18
CA SER A 18 -16.59 -4.79 -5.88
C SER A 18 -16.72 -6.17 -6.51
N PHE A 19 -17.92 -6.74 -6.44
CA PHE A 19 -18.24 -8.05 -7.02
C PHE A 19 -19.48 -7.95 -7.89
N LYS A 20 -19.59 -8.81 -8.90
CA LYS A 20 -20.76 -8.83 -9.79
C LYS A 20 -22.02 -9.37 -9.09
N THR A 21 -21.86 -10.36 -8.21
CA THR A 21 -22.96 -11.18 -7.68
C THR A 21 -23.15 -11.06 -6.17
N ARG A 22 -22.31 -10.31 -5.47
CA ARG A 22 -22.39 -10.13 -4.01
C ARG A 22 -22.15 -8.67 -3.64
N ALA A 23 -22.60 -8.32 -2.43
CA ALA A 23 -22.37 -7.00 -1.88
C ALA A 23 -20.86 -6.65 -1.85
N PRO A 24 -20.50 -5.37 -2.05
CA PRO A 24 -19.12 -4.95 -1.93
C PRO A 24 -18.59 -5.18 -0.51
N LYS A 25 -17.29 -5.41 -0.42
CA LYS A 25 -16.56 -5.59 0.84
C LYS A 25 -15.68 -4.35 1.07
N ASP A 26 -15.72 -3.71 2.24
CA ASP A 26 -15.06 -2.42 2.50
C ASP A 26 -13.87 -2.51 3.48
N ASP A 27 -13.23 -3.66 3.61
CA ASP A 27 -12.12 -3.91 4.55
C ASP A 27 -10.83 -4.43 3.87
N ALA A 28 -10.71 -4.33 2.55
CA ALA A 28 -9.50 -4.74 1.83
C ALA A 28 -8.22 -4.03 2.31
N ARG A 29 -7.10 -4.72 2.16
CA ARG A 29 -5.75 -4.26 2.43
C ARG A 29 -5.05 -3.94 1.10
N LYS A 30 -5.36 -2.78 0.54
CA LYS A 30 -4.80 -2.36 -0.76
C LYS A 30 -3.39 -1.77 -0.70
N VAL A 31 -2.69 -1.93 0.42
CA VAL A 31 -1.40 -1.29 0.71
C VAL A 31 -0.44 -2.31 1.30
N MET A 32 0.82 -2.28 0.85
CA MET A 32 1.92 -2.95 1.53
C MET A 32 3.10 -2.01 1.71
N PHE A 33 3.93 -2.32 2.70
CA PHE A 33 5.22 -1.67 2.91
C PHE A 33 6.35 -2.58 2.46
N LEU A 34 7.36 -1.96 1.86
CA LEU A 34 8.59 -2.62 1.45
C LEU A 34 9.76 -1.80 1.96
N GLU A 35 10.57 -2.38 2.84
CA GLU A 35 11.85 -1.85 3.27
C GLU A 35 12.94 -2.78 2.77
N THR A 36 13.97 -2.18 2.19
CA THR A 36 15.12 -2.85 1.58
C THR A 36 16.39 -2.19 2.09
N THR A 37 17.54 -2.76 1.73
CA THR A 37 18.84 -2.27 2.20
C THR A 37 19.14 -0.85 1.72
N ASP A 38 18.56 -0.42 0.60
CA ASP A 38 18.82 0.88 -0.03
C ASP A 38 17.59 1.81 -0.06
N GLY A 39 16.41 1.35 0.37
CA GLY A 39 15.20 2.16 0.28
C GLY A 39 14.01 1.68 1.10
N VAL A 40 13.00 2.56 1.16
CA VAL A 40 11.69 2.27 1.72
C VAL A 40 10.60 2.73 0.77
N ALA A 41 9.58 1.90 0.58
CA ALA A 41 8.49 2.14 -0.34
C ALA A 41 7.13 1.80 0.28
N ILE A 42 6.11 2.46 -0.28
CA ILE A 42 4.70 2.16 -0.07
C ILE A 42 4.12 1.79 -1.42
N LEU A 43 3.59 0.58 -1.52
CA LEU A 43 2.94 0.08 -2.72
C LEU A 43 1.44 0.04 -2.45
N GLY A 44 0.65 0.58 -3.38
CA GLY A 44 -0.80 0.47 -3.34
C GLY A 44 -1.37 0.12 -4.69
N TYR A 45 -2.47 -0.62 -4.73
CA TYR A 45 -3.01 -1.14 -5.98
C TYR A 45 -4.47 -0.78 -6.23
N ALA A 46 -4.86 -0.84 -7.51
CA ALA A 46 -6.23 -0.77 -7.99
C ALA A 46 -6.43 -1.76 -9.15
N GLY A 47 -7.65 -2.25 -9.34
CA GLY A 47 -7.96 -3.27 -10.36
C GLY A 47 -8.41 -4.58 -9.70
N LEU A 48 -7.74 -5.69 -10.01
CA LEU A 48 -7.94 -6.97 -9.32
C LEU A 48 -7.92 -6.76 -7.79
N GLY A 49 -9.06 -6.98 -7.15
CA GLY A 49 -9.25 -6.71 -5.73
C GLY A 49 -8.82 -7.86 -4.83
N ALA A 50 -9.29 -9.05 -5.20
CA ALA A 50 -8.93 -10.35 -4.66
C ALA A 50 -9.17 -11.42 -5.73
N THR A 51 -8.48 -12.55 -5.66
CA THR A 51 -8.74 -13.73 -6.49
C THR A 51 -10.05 -14.41 -6.09
N ALA A 52 -10.45 -15.44 -6.85
CA ALA A 52 -11.59 -16.28 -6.50
C ALA A 52 -11.41 -16.99 -5.14
N LEU A 53 -10.18 -17.34 -4.77
CA LEU A 53 -9.82 -17.94 -3.48
C LEU A 53 -9.60 -16.90 -2.37
N GLY A 54 -9.73 -15.61 -2.68
CA GLY A 54 -9.69 -14.53 -1.69
C GLY A 54 -8.29 -13.95 -1.45
N THR A 55 -7.27 -14.33 -2.23
CA THR A 55 -5.93 -13.75 -2.12
C THR A 55 -5.97 -12.30 -2.60
N GLU A 56 -5.63 -11.35 -1.72
CA GLU A 56 -5.50 -9.93 -2.08
C GLU A 56 -4.09 -9.64 -2.63
N PRO A 57 -3.93 -8.82 -3.68
CA PRO A 57 -2.62 -8.51 -4.27
C PRO A 57 -1.55 -8.02 -3.29
N ALA A 58 -1.89 -7.29 -2.22
CA ALA A 58 -0.90 -6.87 -1.23
C ALA A 58 -0.29 -8.06 -0.47
N ASP A 59 -1.11 -9.06 -0.12
CA ASP A 59 -0.64 -10.29 0.53
C ASP A 59 0.20 -11.11 -0.44
N TRP A 60 -0.23 -11.23 -1.69
CA TRP A 60 0.54 -11.92 -2.73
C TRP A 60 1.88 -11.24 -3.00
N MET A 61 1.93 -9.91 -3.12
CA MET A 61 3.20 -9.18 -3.31
C MET A 61 4.14 -9.39 -2.12
N SER A 62 3.61 -9.46 -0.89
CA SER A 62 4.40 -9.83 0.30
C SER A 62 4.97 -11.25 0.17
N ALA A 63 4.15 -12.21 -0.25
CA ALA A 63 4.59 -13.59 -0.47
C ALA A 63 5.65 -13.72 -1.58
N VAL A 64 5.56 -12.94 -2.66
CA VAL A 64 6.56 -12.93 -3.76
C VAL A 64 7.92 -12.45 -3.26
N LEU A 65 7.94 -11.42 -2.41
CA LEU A 65 9.17 -10.78 -1.93
C LEU A 65 9.75 -11.42 -0.66
N ARG A 66 9.01 -12.33 -0.03
CA ARG A 66 9.47 -13.03 1.16
C ARG A 66 10.78 -13.78 0.90
N GLY A 67 11.71 -13.67 1.84
CA GLY A 67 13.06 -14.22 1.75
C GLY A 67 13.98 -13.51 0.76
N ARG A 68 13.47 -12.54 -0.03
CA ARG A 68 14.27 -11.80 -1.02
C ARG A 68 14.77 -10.49 -0.42
N ASN A 69 16.01 -10.48 0.03
CA ASN A 69 16.68 -9.26 0.50
C ASN A 69 17.33 -8.50 -0.67
N LEU A 70 16.51 -8.10 -1.64
CA LEU A 70 16.96 -7.41 -2.85
C LEU A 70 16.90 -5.87 -2.69
N PRO A 71 17.71 -5.11 -3.43
CA PRO A 71 17.52 -3.66 -3.59
C PRO A 71 16.10 -3.31 -4.04
N GLN A 72 15.66 -2.09 -3.74
CA GLN A 72 14.29 -1.65 -4.00
C GLN A 72 13.85 -1.84 -5.45
N GLU A 73 14.65 -1.42 -6.43
CA GLU A 73 14.26 -1.50 -7.86
C GLU A 73 14.24 -2.95 -8.35
N GLN A 74 15.19 -3.79 -7.92
CA GLN A 74 15.18 -5.22 -8.24
C GLN A 74 13.99 -5.96 -7.62
N SER A 75 13.58 -5.55 -6.41
CA SER A 75 12.35 -6.06 -5.79
C SER A 75 11.12 -5.70 -6.62
N LEU A 76 11.07 -4.48 -7.19
CA LEU A 76 9.98 -4.07 -8.08
C LEU A 76 10.03 -4.82 -9.42
N ASP A 77 11.21 -5.10 -9.98
CA ASP A 77 11.37 -5.93 -11.18
C ASP A 77 10.82 -7.35 -10.97
N VAL A 78 11.13 -7.95 -9.82
CA VAL A 78 10.60 -9.26 -9.42
C VAL A 78 9.07 -9.23 -9.34
N LEU A 79 8.50 -8.22 -8.68
CA LEU A 79 7.04 -8.05 -8.61
C LEU A 79 6.43 -7.85 -9.99
N ALA A 80 7.07 -7.06 -10.85
CA ALA A 80 6.62 -6.78 -12.19
C ALA A 80 6.51 -8.06 -13.04
N GLU A 81 7.58 -8.86 -13.08
CA GLU A 81 7.59 -10.12 -13.83
C GLU A 81 6.61 -11.16 -13.23
N ALA A 82 6.53 -11.25 -11.91
CA ALA A 82 5.54 -12.12 -11.25
C ALA A 82 4.11 -11.68 -11.60
N MET A 83 3.81 -10.38 -11.60
CA MET A 83 2.49 -9.84 -11.93
C MET A 83 2.12 -10.15 -13.38
N LYS A 84 3.06 -9.94 -14.32
CA LYS A 84 2.90 -10.24 -15.74
C LYS A 84 2.53 -11.70 -15.98
N LYS A 85 3.14 -12.63 -15.24
CA LYS A 85 2.88 -14.06 -15.34
C LYS A 85 1.54 -14.48 -14.72
N GLN A 86 1.22 -13.94 -13.55
CA GLN A 86 0.14 -14.47 -12.71
C GLN A 86 -1.19 -13.77 -12.92
N PHE A 87 -1.21 -12.45 -13.12
CA PHE A 87 -2.47 -11.68 -13.10
C PHE A 87 -3.41 -11.93 -14.29
N PRO A 88 -2.95 -12.16 -15.53
CA PRO A 88 -3.84 -12.29 -16.68
C PRO A 88 -4.99 -13.29 -16.50
N GLN A 89 -4.70 -14.48 -15.96
CA GLN A 89 -5.71 -15.53 -15.76
C GLN A 89 -6.80 -15.16 -14.75
N HIS A 90 -6.48 -14.33 -13.75
CA HIS A 90 -7.45 -13.88 -12.75
C HIS A 90 -8.20 -12.61 -13.19
N MET A 91 -7.63 -11.85 -14.11
CA MET A 91 -8.21 -10.60 -14.60
C MET A 91 -9.18 -10.80 -15.76
N VAL A 92 -8.92 -11.75 -16.67
CA VAL A 92 -9.71 -11.92 -17.91
C VAL A 92 -11.23 -12.05 -17.66
N GLY A 93 -11.62 -12.67 -16.54
CA GLY A 93 -13.02 -12.86 -16.14
C GLY A 93 -13.63 -11.73 -15.28
N MET A 94 -12.89 -10.65 -15.00
CA MET A 94 -13.39 -9.57 -14.15
C MET A 94 -14.60 -8.86 -14.78
N PRO A 95 -15.59 -8.41 -13.97
CA PRO A 95 -16.77 -7.72 -14.48
C PRO A 95 -16.44 -6.33 -15.06
N GLY A 96 -17.26 -5.86 -15.99
CA GLY A 96 -17.18 -4.52 -16.62
C GLY A 96 -17.17 -4.57 -18.16
N ASP A 97 -17.59 -3.49 -18.81
CA ASP A 97 -17.77 -3.44 -20.27
C ASP A 97 -16.45 -3.16 -21.04
N GLY A 98 -15.35 -2.92 -20.32
CA GLY A 98 -14.02 -2.68 -20.88
C GLY A 98 -13.01 -3.79 -20.59
N GLY A 99 -11.80 -3.59 -21.11
CA GLY A 99 -10.65 -4.42 -20.75
C GLY A 99 -10.28 -4.19 -19.28
N PRO A 100 -10.15 -5.25 -18.46
CA PRO A 100 -9.75 -5.11 -17.07
C PRO A 100 -8.35 -4.52 -16.97
N ALA A 101 -8.17 -3.62 -16.01
CA ALA A 101 -6.90 -2.96 -15.73
C ALA A 101 -6.49 -3.20 -14.27
N HIS A 102 -5.20 -3.40 -14.06
CA HIS A 102 -4.57 -3.44 -12.75
C HIS A 102 -3.36 -2.51 -12.75
N ASN A 103 -3.22 -1.76 -11.68
CA ASN A 103 -2.13 -0.81 -11.50
C ASN A 103 -1.65 -0.91 -10.05
N VAL A 104 -0.33 -1.07 -9.90
CA VAL A 104 0.38 -0.86 -8.64
C VAL A 104 1.09 0.47 -8.73
N ILE A 105 0.74 1.44 -7.89
CA ILE A 105 1.49 2.67 -7.70
C ILE A 105 2.45 2.49 -6.53
N VAL A 106 3.71 2.87 -6.74
CA VAL A 106 4.77 2.79 -5.75
C VAL A 106 5.36 4.17 -5.51
N THR A 107 5.28 4.67 -4.28
CA THR A 107 6.07 5.82 -3.85
C THR A 107 7.19 5.35 -2.93
N ALA A 108 8.40 5.87 -3.12
CA ALA A 108 9.58 5.38 -2.43
C ALA A 108 10.58 6.49 -2.08
N PHE A 109 11.37 6.24 -1.03
CA PHE A 109 12.67 6.84 -0.84
C PHE A 109 13.74 5.81 -1.20
N LEU A 110 14.58 6.12 -2.19
CA LEU A 110 15.77 5.33 -2.50
C LEU A 110 17.00 6.16 -2.16
N GLY A 111 17.72 5.77 -1.10
CA GLY A 111 18.68 6.64 -0.44
C GLY A 111 18.08 8.01 -0.11
N ASN A 112 18.61 9.06 -0.76
CA ASN A 112 18.14 10.43 -0.61
C ASN A 112 17.21 10.92 -1.73
N GLU A 113 16.72 10.04 -2.59
CA GLU A 113 15.84 10.42 -3.68
C GLU A 113 14.41 9.96 -3.43
N THR A 114 13.45 10.83 -3.71
CA THR A 114 12.05 10.39 -3.83
C THR A 114 11.84 9.82 -5.23
N ARG A 115 11.17 8.67 -5.32
CA ARG A 115 10.85 8.01 -6.58
C ARG A 115 9.37 7.63 -6.64
N LEU A 116 8.84 7.58 -7.85
CA LEU A 116 7.47 7.18 -8.13
C LEU A 116 7.51 6.16 -9.29
N TYR A 117 6.89 5.01 -9.07
CA TYR A 117 6.79 3.96 -10.08
C TYR A 117 5.34 3.53 -10.30
N THR A 118 5.07 2.95 -11.46
CA THR A 118 3.87 2.14 -11.69
C THR A 118 4.22 0.80 -12.31
N ILE A 119 3.47 -0.23 -11.92
CA ILE A 119 3.40 -1.51 -12.62
C ILE A 119 1.97 -1.64 -13.14
N ASP A 120 1.82 -1.62 -14.46
CA ASP A 120 0.56 -1.53 -15.18
C ASP A 120 0.31 -2.83 -15.97
N LEU A 121 -0.90 -3.37 -15.87
CA LEU A 121 -1.41 -4.43 -16.74
C LEU A 121 -2.82 -4.07 -17.19
N VAL A 122 -3.00 -3.88 -18.50
CA VAL A 122 -4.28 -3.42 -19.07
C VAL A 122 -4.65 -4.32 -20.24
N PHE A 123 -5.80 -4.99 -20.13
CA PHE A 123 -6.35 -5.75 -21.25
C PHE A 123 -6.92 -4.82 -22.31
N ALA A 124 -6.80 -5.21 -23.58
CA ALA A 124 -7.58 -4.63 -24.65
C ALA A 124 -9.08 -4.90 -24.43
N PRO A 125 -10.00 -4.12 -25.05
CA PRO A 125 -11.44 -4.33 -24.91
C PRO A 125 -11.90 -5.74 -25.30
N ASP A 126 -11.18 -6.39 -26.22
CA ASP A 126 -11.45 -7.78 -26.64
C ASP A 126 -11.06 -8.84 -25.60
N ARG A 127 -10.34 -8.45 -24.54
CA ARG A 127 -9.81 -9.29 -23.47
C ARG A 127 -8.89 -10.43 -23.93
N LYS A 128 -8.42 -10.41 -25.18
CA LYS A 128 -7.52 -11.43 -25.75
C LYS A 128 -6.07 -11.03 -25.65
N SER A 129 -5.80 -9.74 -25.72
CA SER A 129 -4.45 -9.18 -25.58
C SER A 129 -4.39 -8.26 -24.37
N TYR A 130 -3.19 -8.10 -23.82
CA TYR A 130 -2.94 -7.13 -22.76
C TYR A 130 -1.62 -6.41 -22.99
N HIS A 131 -1.56 -5.17 -22.53
CA HIS A 131 -0.35 -4.38 -22.44
C HIS A 131 0.17 -4.42 -21.01
N PHE A 132 1.48 -4.60 -20.89
CA PHE A 132 2.18 -4.62 -19.61
C PHE A 132 3.26 -3.54 -19.63
N ARG A 133 3.43 -2.82 -18.51
CA ARG A 133 4.48 -1.81 -18.39
C ARG A 133 4.91 -1.62 -16.94
N TYR A 134 6.22 -1.60 -16.72
CA TYR A 134 6.83 -1.08 -15.50
C TYR A 134 7.50 0.27 -15.81
N THR A 135 7.10 1.33 -15.09
CA THR A 135 7.53 2.71 -15.38
C THR A 135 8.10 3.38 -14.15
N ARG A 136 9.29 3.98 -14.27
CA ARG A 136 9.75 5.04 -13.37
C ARG A 136 9.28 6.39 -13.88
N HIS A 137 8.48 7.11 -13.08
CA HIS A 137 7.92 8.41 -13.47
C HIS A 137 8.87 9.55 -13.13
N VAL A 138 9.21 10.35 -14.13
CA VAL A 138 10.02 11.56 -14.00
C VAL A 138 9.30 12.74 -14.67
N ILE A 139 9.40 13.93 -14.07
CA ILE A 139 9.00 15.17 -14.74
C ILE A 139 10.23 15.67 -15.50
N ASP A 140 10.16 15.66 -16.82
CA ASP A 140 11.16 16.29 -17.67
C ASP A 140 11.03 17.81 -17.58
N LYS A 141 12.06 18.45 -17.03
CA LYS A 141 12.34 19.87 -17.22
C LYS A 141 13.85 20.06 -17.46
N PRO A 142 14.28 21.06 -18.26
CA PRO A 142 15.68 21.25 -18.63
C PRO A 142 16.64 21.57 -17.47
N THR A 143 16.14 21.74 -16.25
CA THR A 143 16.93 22.00 -15.03
C THR A 143 16.02 21.79 -13.80
N PRO A 144 16.52 21.26 -12.66
CA PRO A 144 17.91 20.97 -12.31
C PRO A 144 18.36 19.54 -12.67
N ALA A 145 19.68 19.29 -12.61
CA ALA A 145 20.43 18.08 -13.00
C ALA A 145 19.96 16.72 -12.41
N THR A 146 18.88 16.69 -11.63
CA THR A 146 18.31 15.50 -11.01
C THR A 146 16.84 15.37 -11.41
N PRO A 147 16.45 14.32 -12.17
CA PRO A 147 15.06 14.02 -12.49
C PRO A 147 14.22 13.97 -11.20
N ARG A 148 13.09 14.69 -11.18
CA ARG A 148 12.18 14.69 -10.01
C ARG A 148 10.92 13.88 -10.33
N PRO A 149 10.42 13.07 -9.40
CA PRO A 149 9.14 12.39 -9.61
C PRO A 149 7.99 13.40 -9.60
N PRO A 150 6.87 13.07 -10.25
CA PRO A 150 5.62 13.76 -10.01
C PRO A 150 5.28 13.90 -8.53
N ARG A 151 4.75 15.06 -8.13
CA ARG A 151 4.32 15.31 -6.75
C ARG A 151 3.07 14.53 -6.37
N LEU A 152 2.29 14.11 -7.34
CA LEU A 152 1.03 13.39 -7.17
C LEU A 152 0.99 12.22 -8.15
N GLY A 153 0.58 11.04 -7.68
CA GLY A 153 0.26 9.88 -8.49
C GLY A 153 -1.20 9.48 -8.26
N LEU A 154 -1.94 9.19 -9.33
CA LEU A 154 -3.36 8.81 -9.26
C LEU A 154 -3.58 7.51 -10.03
N GLY A 155 -4.39 6.61 -9.45
CA GLY A 155 -4.77 5.33 -10.04
C GLY A 155 -6.12 4.87 -9.48
N GLY A 156 -6.77 3.96 -10.20
CA GLY A 156 -8.12 3.48 -9.88
C GLY A 156 -9.25 4.45 -10.24
N THR A 157 -10.50 4.08 -9.97
CA THR A 157 -11.69 4.86 -10.37
C THR A 157 -11.75 6.23 -9.68
N GLY A 158 -11.34 6.31 -8.41
CA GLY A 158 -11.24 7.58 -7.67
C GLY A 158 -10.30 8.61 -8.32
N ALA A 159 -9.33 8.17 -9.13
CA ALA A 159 -8.47 9.07 -9.90
C ALA A 159 -9.26 9.90 -10.91
N LEU A 160 -10.26 9.30 -11.58
CA LEU A 160 -11.05 9.98 -12.60
C LEU A 160 -11.80 11.18 -12.01
N TYR A 161 -12.39 10.99 -10.83
CA TYR A 161 -13.04 12.07 -10.08
C TYR A 161 -12.05 13.19 -9.70
N LEU A 162 -10.89 12.83 -9.12
CA LEU A 162 -9.86 13.78 -8.69
C LEU A 162 -9.18 14.53 -9.85
N ILE A 163 -9.26 14.02 -11.07
CA ILE A 163 -8.74 14.69 -12.27
C ILE A 163 -9.69 15.78 -12.76
N GLN A 164 -11.01 15.55 -12.61
CA GLN A 164 -12.06 16.49 -13.02
C GLN A 164 -12.10 17.73 -12.12
N ASP A 165 -12.17 17.56 -10.79
CA ASP A 165 -12.05 18.67 -9.85
C ASP A 165 -10.63 18.73 -9.27
N LYS A 166 -9.91 19.83 -9.52
CA LYS A 166 -8.52 20.02 -9.08
C LYS A 166 -8.38 20.92 -7.84
N LYS A 167 -9.49 21.38 -7.24
CA LYS A 167 -9.46 22.32 -6.10
C LYS A 167 -8.72 21.77 -4.87
N TRP A 168 -8.78 20.45 -4.66
CA TRP A 168 -8.09 19.74 -3.57
C TRP A 168 -6.55 19.81 -3.64
N LYS A 169 -5.97 20.01 -4.83
CA LYS A 169 -4.51 19.86 -5.04
C LYS A 169 -3.69 20.88 -4.24
N ARG A 170 -4.08 22.15 -4.29
CA ARG A 170 -3.30 23.23 -3.65
C ARG A 170 -3.34 23.14 -2.12
N PRO A 171 -4.51 22.93 -1.47
CA PRO A 171 -4.58 22.64 -0.04
C PRO A 171 -3.69 21.45 0.37
N LEU A 172 -3.80 20.33 -0.33
CA LEU A 172 -3.01 19.12 -0.03
C LEU A 172 -1.50 19.40 -0.09
N LEU A 173 -1.02 20.05 -1.17
CA LEU A 173 0.41 20.34 -1.33
C LEU A 173 0.93 21.35 -0.29
N ARG A 174 0.08 22.26 0.20
CA ARG A 174 0.43 23.13 1.34
C ARG A 174 0.57 22.33 2.62
N LEU A 175 -0.36 21.41 2.88
CA LEU A 175 -0.33 20.57 4.07
C LEU A 175 0.90 19.67 4.12
N VAL A 176 1.27 19.06 2.98
CA VAL A 176 2.52 18.28 2.86
C VAL A 176 3.75 19.12 3.18
N ARG A 177 3.83 20.36 2.69
CA ARG A 177 4.95 21.26 3.03
C ARG A 177 4.97 21.65 4.50
N ALA A 178 3.82 21.75 5.15
CA ALA A 178 3.75 22.02 6.58
C ALA A 178 4.19 20.79 7.39
N TYR A 179 3.76 19.59 7.00
CA TYR A 179 4.23 18.32 7.59
C TYR A 179 5.74 18.12 7.41
N ASP A 180 6.25 18.35 6.20
CA ASP A 180 7.69 18.26 5.90
C ASP A 180 8.53 19.24 6.75
N ARG A 181 7.93 20.33 7.24
CA ARG A 181 8.56 21.31 8.15
C ARG A 181 8.32 21.01 9.63
N GLY A 182 7.67 19.89 9.98
CA GLY A 182 7.31 19.54 11.35
C GLY A 182 6.21 20.41 11.97
N GLN A 183 5.49 21.20 11.16
CA GLN A 183 4.47 22.15 11.64
C GLN A 183 3.10 21.50 11.84
N VAL A 184 2.91 20.30 11.29
CA VAL A 184 1.64 19.56 11.31
C VAL A 184 1.94 18.11 11.66
N SER A 185 1.07 17.49 12.45
CA SER A 185 1.21 16.09 12.84
C SER A 185 0.86 15.14 11.69
N SER A 186 1.34 13.90 11.76
CA SER A 186 0.98 12.87 10.77
C SER A 186 -0.52 12.57 10.79
N CYS A 187 -1.13 12.66 11.96
CA CYS A 187 -2.57 12.48 12.16
C CYS A 187 -3.38 13.52 11.37
N ALA A 188 -3.02 14.80 11.46
CA ALA A 188 -3.74 15.85 10.74
C ALA A 188 -3.61 15.71 9.21
N MET A 189 -2.43 15.29 8.72
CA MET A 189 -2.24 14.97 7.30
C MET A 189 -3.08 13.75 6.88
N ALA A 190 -3.12 12.71 7.71
CA ALA A 190 -3.89 11.51 7.44
C ALA A 190 -5.41 11.77 7.45
N ASP A 191 -5.90 12.57 8.40
CA ASP A 191 -7.31 12.95 8.47
C ASP A 191 -7.72 13.77 7.22
N HIS A 192 -6.86 14.66 6.74
CA HIS A 192 -7.13 15.41 5.50
C HIS A 192 -7.22 14.50 4.27
N LEU A 193 -6.34 13.51 4.16
CA LEU A 193 -6.40 12.51 3.10
C LEU A 193 -7.67 11.63 3.20
N ALA A 194 -8.08 11.26 4.41
CA ALA A 194 -9.32 10.52 4.64
C ALA A 194 -10.56 11.33 4.24
N SER A 195 -10.60 12.62 4.58
CA SER A 195 -11.66 13.54 4.12
C SER A 195 -11.74 13.60 2.60
N LEU A 196 -10.60 13.65 1.90
CA LEU A 196 -10.58 13.61 0.45
C LEU A 196 -11.16 12.30 -0.10
N ASN A 197 -10.85 11.15 0.50
CA ASN A 197 -11.49 9.88 0.12
C ASN A 197 -13.01 9.93 0.33
N SER A 198 -13.46 10.48 1.45
CA SER A 198 -14.88 10.63 1.75
C SER A 198 -15.59 11.52 0.73
N GLU A 199 -14.98 12.63 0.31
CA GLU A 199 -15.49 13.49 -0.77
C GLU A 199 -15.63 12.73 -2.08
N VAL A 200 -14.60 11.96 -2.47
CA VAL A 200 -14.62 11.13 -3.68
C VAL A 200 -15.71 10.06 -3.60
N HIS A 201 -15.84 9.36 -2.47
CA HIS A 201 -16.86 8.33 -2.26
C HIS A 201 -18.28 8.90 -2.40
N LEU A 202 -18.52 10.09 -1.84
CA LEU A 202 -19.82 10.76 -1.92
C LEU A 202 -20.10 11.30 -3.33
N GLY A 203 -19.06 11.77 -4.02
CA GLY A 203 -19.16 12.38 -5.35
C GLY A 203 -19.28 11.39 -6.51
N ILE A 204 -18.89 10.13 -6.34
CA ILE A 204 -18.98 9.10 -7.39
C ILE A 204 -20.34 8.39 -7.33
N SER A 205 -21.07 8.41 -8.45
CA SER A 205 -22.40 7.81 -8.59
C SER A 205 -22.40 6.28 -8.62
N ASP A 206 -21.40 5.67 -9.29
CA ASP A 206 -21.31 4.22 -9.48
C ASP A 206 -20.85 3.44 -8.23
N LYS A 207 -20.53 4.15 -7.15
CA LYS A 207 -20.08 3.58 -5.86
C LYS A 207 -18.83 2.68 -5.98
N SER A 208 -17.99 2.89 -6.99
CA SER A 208 -16.74 2.16 -7.18
C SER A 208 -15.67 2.44 -6.11
N VAL A 209 -15.77 3.57 -5.40
CA VAL A 209 -14.92 3.93 -4.26
C VAL A 209 -15.70 3.75 -2.97
N GLY A 210 -15.10 3.09 -1.97
CA GLY A 210 -15.72 2.87 -0.65
C GLY A 210 -15.54 4.01 0.35
N PRO A 211 -16.37 4.06 1.41
CA PRO A 211 -16.24 5.05 2.48
C PRO A 211 -15.03 4.75 3.38
N ARG A 212 -14.56 3.50 3.40
CA ARG A 212 -13.40 3.08 4.17
C ARG A 212 -12.12 3.28 3.40
N CYS A 213 -11.09 3.80 4.05
CA CYS A 213 -9.79 4.02 3.43
C CYS A 213 -8.61 3.71 4.36
N THR A 214 -7.45 3.58 3.75
CA THR A 214 -6.15 3.45 4.39
C THR A 214 -5.27 4.61 3.96
N VAL A 215 -4.70 5.31 4.94
CA VAL A 215 -3.66 6.31 4.70
C VAL A 215 -2.35 5.80 5.27
N ALA A 216 -1.35 5.64 4.42
CA ALA A 216 -0.01 5.16 4.76
C ALA A 216 1.03 6.23 4.46
N TRP A 217 2.08 6.29 5.28
CA TRP A 217 3.20 7.20 5.05
C TRP A 217 4.54 6.64 5.51
N ARG A 218 5.59 7.20 4.92
CA ARG A 218 6.98 6.98 5.30
C ARG A 218 7.72 8.30 5.28
N ASN A 219 8.71 8.37 6.14
CA ASN A 219 9.53 9.55 6.35
C ASN A 219 10.96 9.27 5.90
N ARG A 220 11.62 10.32 5.40
CA ARG A 220 13.02 10.26 4.98
C ARG A 220 13.93 10.01 6.19
N LYS A 221 14.84 9.04 6.08
CA LYS A 221 15.77 8.64 7.14
C LYS A 221 16.69 9.76 7.59
N GLU A 222 17.34 10.45 6.66
CA GLU A 222 18.21 11.60 6.95
C GLU A 222 17.46 12.93 7.07
N GLY A 223 16.13 12.86 7.13
CA GLY A 223 15.24 14.01 7.08
C GLY A 223 14.92 14.65 8.43
N VAL A 224 13.95 15.55 8.41
CA VAL A 224 13.41 16.22 9.61
C VAL A 224 12.84 15.20 10.61
N HIS A 225 12.19 14.16 10.09
CA HIS A 225 11.48 13.15 10.90
C HIS A 225 12.33 11.93 11.26
N LYS A 226 13.59 11.87 10.80
CA LYS A 226 14.54 10.79 11.11
C LYS A 226 14.07 9.37 10.79
N GLY A 227 13.34 9.22 9.67
CA GLY A 227 12.82 7.93 9.22
C GLY A 227 11.50 7.53 9.88
N GLY A 228 11.17 6.24 9.79
CA GLY A 228 9.91 5.68 10.27
C GLY A 228 8.71 6.02 9.38
N GLY A 229 7.53 6.03 9.98
CA GLY A 229 6.27 6.26 9.29
C GLY A 229 5.11 5.59 10.01
N GLY A 230 4.03 5.33 9.29
CA GLY A 230 2.88 4.66 9.86
C GLY A 230 1.76 4.47 8.86
N HIS A 231 0.63 4.02 9.39
CA HIS A 231 -0.63 4.00 8.66
C HIS A 231 -1.78 4.28 9.60
N ARG A 232 -2.92 4.68 9.04
CA ARG A 232 -4.19 4.83 9.74
C ARG A 232 -5.32 4.32 8.86
N PHE A 233 -6.30 3.70 9.49
CA PHE A 233 -7.54 3.24 8.88
C PHE A 233 -8.66 4.22 9.21
N TYR A 234 -9.60 4.38 8.29
CA TYR A 234 -10.73 5.29 8.45
C TYR A 234 -12.01 4.70 7.89
N THR A 235 -13.12 5.01 8.53
CA THR A 235 -14.49 4.93 7.99
C THR A 235 -15.02 6.36 7.83
N GLY A 236 -15.13 6.82 6.58
CA GLY A 236 -15.38 8.23 6.28
C GLY A 236 -14.22 9.10 6.77
N THR A 237 -14.50 9.98 7.73
CA THR A 237 -13.52 10.84 8.40
C THR A 237 -13.15 10.35 9.81
N THR A 238 -13.79 9.28 10.28
CA THR A 238 -13.54 8.71 11.60
C THR A 238 -12.43 7.68 11.53
N ARG A 239 -11.49 7.73 12.47
CA ARG A 239 -10.38 6.77 12.57
C ARG A 239 -10.89 5.43 13.08
N ASP A 240 -10.51 4.34 12.42
CA ASP A 240 -10.82 2.99 12.86
C ASP A 240 -9.75 2.52 13.86
N ALA A 241 -10.19 1.98 15.00
CA ALA A 241 -9.28 1.42 16.01
C ALA A 241 -8.83 -0.01 15.68
N ASN A 242 -9.69 -0.78 14.99
CA ASN A 242 -9.48 -2.20 14.74
C ASN A 242 -9.41 -2.47 13.23
N SER A 243 -8.24 -2.86 12.74
CA SER A 243 -8.05 -3.35 11.37
C SER A 243 -6.84 -4.25 11.32
N LEU A 244 -6.87 -5.23 10.41
CA LEU A 244 -5.77 -6.15 10.19
C LEU A 244 -4.50 -5.37 9.79
N PRO A 245 -3.31 -5.82 10.24
CA PRO A 245 -2.06 -5.19 9.86
C PRO A 245 -1.86 -5.23 8.34
N LEU A 246 -1.23 -4.19 7.82
CA LEU A 246 -0.83 -4.13 6.42
C LEU A 246 0.39 -5.03 6.18
N PRO A 247 0.42 -5.79 5.06
CA PRO A 247 1.59 -6.58 4.70
C PRO A 247 2.86 -5.74 4.68
N THR A 248 3.91 -6.23 5.31
CA THR A 248 5.18 -5.50 5.46
C THR A 248 6.35 -6.45 5.26
N ILE A 249 7.15 -6.18 4.22
CA ILE A 249 8.44 -6.83 3.99
C ILE A 249 9.55 -5.88 4.41
N ALA A 250 10.48 -6.33 5.25
CA ALA A 250 11.67 -5.59 5.61
C ALA A 250 12.92 -6.45 5.42
N ASN A 251 13.78 -6.10 4.47
CA ASN A 251 15.00 -6.84 4.12
C ASN A 251 14.74 -8.33 3.86
N GLY A 252 13.65 -8.64 3.13
CA GLY A 252 13.19 -9.99 2.86
C GLY A 252 12.40 -10.67 4.00
N MET A 253 12.34 -10.08 5.19
CA MET A 253 11.55 -10.61 6.32
C MET A 253 10.08 -10.19 6.21
N ASP A 254 9.16 -11.15 6.37
CA ASP A 254 7.73 -10.88 6.51
C ASP A 254 7.40 -10.44 7.93
N VAL A 255 7.50 -9.14 8.18
CA VAL A 255 7.28 -8.52 9.49
C VAL A 255 5.83 -8.71 9.94
N SER A 256 4.88 -8.70 9.01
CA SER A 256 3.47 -8.96 9.32
C SER A 256 3.25 -10.38 9.85
N ALA A 257 3.87 -11.38 9.23
CA ALA A 257 3.79 -12.77 9.69
C ALA A 257 4.48 -12.95 11.04
N LEU A 258 5.67 -12.37 11.22
CA LEU A 258 6.40 -12.41 12.49
C LEU A 258 5.59 -11.77 13.62
N ALA A 259 5.04 -10.56 13.40
CA ALA A 259 4.20 -9.89 14.37
C ALA A 259 2.92 -10.68 14.68
N GLY A 260 2.34 -11.36 13.70
CA GLY A 260 1.18 -12.22 13.88
C GLY A 260 1.42 -13.37 14.88
N VAL A 261 2.64 -13.90 14.93
CA VAL A 261 3.06 -14.91 15.91
C VAL A 261 3.42 -14.27 17.25
N MET A 262 4.22 -13.20 17.25
CA MET A 262 4.75 -12.61 18.48
C MET A 262 3.71 -11.83 19.30
N MET A 263 2.83 -11.07 18.64
CA MET A 263 1.92 -10.14 19.33
C MET A 263 0.94 -10.84 20.28
N PRO A 264 0.33 -11.99 19.96
CA PRO A 264 -0.51 -12.72 20.92
C PRO A 264 0.20 -13.06 22.23
N HIS A 265 1.46 -13.48 22.16
CA HIS A 265 2.27 -13.79 23.34
C HIS A 265 2.56 -12.52 24.16
N MET A 266 2.94 -11.42 23.49
CA MET A 266 3.19 -10.13 24.14
C MET A 266 1.91 -9.54 24.77
N SER A 267 0.76 -9.65 24.10
CA SER A 267 -0.53 -9.19 24.62
C SER A 267 -0.91 -9.93 25.89
N LYS A 268 -0.78 -11.26 25.94
CA LYS A 268 -1.05 -12.05 27.15
C LYS A 268 -0.15 -11.63 28.32
N MET A 269 1.12 -11.33 28.06
CA MET A 269 2.04 -10.83 29.10
C MET A 269 1.62 -9.45 29.60
N MET A 270 1.22 -8.54 28.70
CA MET A 270 0.73 -7.21 29.08
C MET A 270 -0.58 -7.29 29.87
N GLU A 271 -1.50 -8.17 29.48
CA GLU A 271 -2.76 -8.40 30.19
C GLU A 271 -2.53 -8.95 31.61
N ALA A 272 -1.62 -9.92 31.76
CA ALA A 272 -1.23 -10.43 33.08
C ALA A 272 -0.64 -9.33 33.96
N MET A 273 0.27 -8.52 33.41
CA MET A 273 0.87 -7.39 34.13
C MET A 273 -0.18 -6.34 34.53
N GLN A 274 -1.17 -6.06 33.67
CA GLN A 274 -2.28 -5.15 33.99
C GLN A 274 -3.23 -5.71 35.05
N ALA A 275 -3.43 -7.03 35.07
CA ALA A 275 -4.22 -7.74 36.08
C ALA A 275 -3.50 -7.87 37.43
N GLY A 276 -2.20 -7.55 37.49
CA GLY A 276 -1.37 -7.75 38.68
C GLY A 276 -0.89 -9.19 38.86
N ASP A 277 -1.13 -10.05 37.87
CA ASP A 277 -0.63 -11.42 37.84
C ASP A 277 0.84 -11.45 37.41
N PRO A 278 1.66 -12.38 37.94
CA PRO A 278 3.01 -12.57 37.43
C PRO A 278 2.93 -12.99 35.95
N PRO A 279 3.66 -12.33 35.04
CA PRO A 279 3.67 -12.74 33.65
C PRO A 279 4.21 -14.17 33.59
N LYS A 280 3.42 -15.08 32.98
CA LYS A 280 3.90 -16.44 32.71
C LYS A 280 5.17 -16.34 31.87
N GLU A 281 6.18 -17.13 32.23
CA GLU A 281 7.40 -17.21 31.46
C GLU A 281 7.04 -17.65 30.03
N LEU A 282 7.60 -16.94 29.06
CA LEU A 282 7.34 -17.21 27.66
C LEU A 282 7.86 -18.62 27.32
N ASP A 283 6.97 -19.50 26.85
CA ASP A 283 7.38 -20.81 26.34
C ASP A 283 8.16 -20.61 25.04
N LYS A 284 9.49 -20.67 25.18
CA LYS A 284 10.43 -20.47 24.07
C LYS A 284 10.32 -21.58 23.05
N ASP A 285 10.00 -22.80 23.47
CA ASP A 285 9.93 -23.95 22.56
C ASP A 285 8.67 -23.87 21.72
N GLU A 286 7.53 -23.50 22.31
CA GLU A 286 6.29 -23.21 21.60
C GLU A 286 6.49 -22.05 20.60
N LEU A 287 7.05 -20.92 21.06
CA LEU A 287 7.31 -19.77 20.18
C LEU A 287 8.24 -20.15 19.01
N ASN A 288 9.34 -20.85 19.28
CA ASN A 288 10.27 -21.29 18.25
C ASN A 288 9.59 -22.22 17.24
N ALA A 289 8.72 -23.13 17.72
CA ALA A 289 7.96 -24.02 16.85
C ALA A 289 6.95 -23.26 15.97
N GLU A 290 6.29 -22.23 16.50
CA GLU A 290 5.39 -21.37 15.73
C GLU A 290 6.14 -20.54 14.69
N LEU A 291 7.29 -19.96 15.07
CA LEU A 291 8.15 -19.21 14.16
C LEU A 291 8.71 -20.09 13.05
N ALA A 292 9.09 -21.34 13.35
CA ALA A 292 9.60 -22.29 12.36
C ALA A 292 8.54 -22.72 11.32
N ARG A 293 7.25 -22.54 11.61
CA ARG A 293 6.15 -22.80 10.67
C ARG A 293 5.89 -21.62 9.73
N LEU A 294 6.44 -20.45 10.02
CA LEU A 294 6.29 -19.31 9.12
C LEU A 294 6.97 -19.63 7.78
N PRO A 295 6.31 -19.39 6.64
CA PRO A 295 6.97 -19.53 5.36
C PRO A 295 8.17 -18.58 5.31
N ASP A 296 9.31 -19.05 4.84
CA ASP A 296 10.55 -18.28 4.72
C ASP A 296 10.94 -18.04 3.25
N LYS A 297 10.38 -18.85 2.34
CA LYS A 297 10.62 -18.79 0.90
C LYS A 297 9.57 -17.95 0.17
N PRO A 298 9.95 -17.37 -0.99
CA PRO A 298 9.00 -16.67 -1.84
C PRO A 298 7.97 -17.64 -2.45
N ASP A 299 6.71 -17.22 -2.55
CA ASP A 299 5.66 -17.90 -3.32
C ASP A 299 5.10 -16.92 -4.36
N GLU A 300 5.34 -17.21 -5.64
CA GLU A 300 4.85 -16.38 -6.74
C GLU A 300 3.43 -16.75 -7.17
N ASN A 301 2.87 -17.87 -6.70
CA ASN A 301 1.57 -18.33 -7.18
C ASN A 301 0.46 -17.45 -6.62
N LEU A 302 -0.26 -16.79 -7.52
CA LEU A 302 -1.49 -16.10 -7.18
C LEU A 302 -2.62 -17.14 -7.15
N ARG A 303 -3.07 -17.51 -5.95
CA ARG A 303 -4.13 -18.52 -5.76
C ARG A 303 -5.50 -17.86 -5.76
#